data_AF-A0A960K1G2-F1
#
_entry.id   AF-A0A960K1G2-F1
#
_cell.length_a   1.000
_cell.length_b   1.000
_cell.length_c   1.000
_cell.angle_alpha   90.00
_cell.angle_beta   90.00
_cell.angle_gamma   90.00
#
_symmetry.space_group_name_H-M   'P 1'
#
loop_
_entity.id
_entity.type
_entity.pdbx_description
1 polymer ?
#
loop_
_entity_poly.entity_id
_entity_poly.type
_entity_poly.pdbx_seq_one_letter_code
_entity_poly.pdbx_strand_id
1 'polypeptide(L)' 'MKLEKDLREFVGLLTSEGVEFLLVGAHALAFHGYPRYTGDLDFWIRPDAANAATVLAARHQV' A
#
# COMPACT_ATOMS: atom_id res chain seq x y z
N MET A 1 -11.60 8.55 7.63
CA MET A 1 -10.57 9.04 6.68
C MET A 1 -10.91 8.52 5.29
N LYS A 2 -10.99 9.39 4.29
CA LYS A 2 -11.19 8.97 2.89
C LYS A 2 -9.83 9.02 2.21
N LEU A 3 -9.30 7.87 1.80
CA LEU A 3 -8.12 7.81 0.93
C LEU A 3 -8.48 8.39 -0.45
N GLU A 4 -7.53 9.13 -1.02
CA GLU A 4 -7.59 9.60 -2.40
C GLU A 4 -7.75 8.41 -3.36
N LYS A 5 -8.34 8.69 -4.53
CA LYS A 5 -8.72 7.65 -5.49
C LYS A 5 -7.51 6.83 -5.92
N ASP A 6 -6.44 7.48 -6.34
CA ASP A 6 -5.23 6.84 -6.86
C ASP A 6 -4.56 5.96 -5.81
N LEU A 7 -4.50 6.42 -4.54
CA LEU A 7 -3.97 5.63 -3.44
C LEU A 7 -4.80 4.37 -3.19
N ARG A 8 -6.14 4.48 -3.30
CA ARG A 8 -7.04 3.33 -3.15
C ARG A 8 -6.90 2.34 -4.30
N GLU A 9 -6.76 2.83 -5.52
CA GLU A 9 -6.53 2.00 -6.71
C GLU A 9 -5.17 1.30 -6.63
N PHE A 10 -4.14 1.97 -6.12
CA PHE A 10 -2.83 1.36 -5.88
C PHE A 10 -2.88 0.24 -4.82
N VAL A 11 -3.55 0.47 -3.68
CA VAL A 11 -3.78 -0.59 -2.68
C VAL A 11 -4.57 -1.76 -3.30
N GLY A 12 -5.57 -1.46 -4.13
CA GLY A 12 -6.34 -2.43 -4.88
C GLY A 12 -5.47 -3.28 -5.82
N LEU A 13 -4.58 -2.63 -6.58
CA LEU A 13 -3.64 -3.29 -7.50
C LEU A 13 -2.71 -4.26 -6.75
N LEU A 14 -2.08 -3.81 -5.65
CA LEU A 14 -1.20 -4.68 -4.87
C LEU A 14 -1.97 -5.89 -4.31
N THR A 15 -3.20 -5.66 -3.85
CA THR A 15 -4.08 -6.73 -3.34
C THR A 15 -4.47 -7.71 -4.44
N SER A 16 -4.83 -7.24 -5.64
CA SER A 16 -5.26 -8.11 -6.75
C SER A 16 -4.13 -8.94 -7.33
N GLU A 17 -2.90 -8.42 -7.32
CA GLU A 17 -1.70 -9.15 -7.74
C GLU A 17 -1.19 -10.11 -6.65
N GLY A 18 -1.81 -10.14 -5.46
CA GLY A 18 -1.41 -11.01 -4.37
C GLY A 18 -0.09 -10.60 -3.71
N VAL A 19 0.25 -9.31 -3.76
CA VAL A 19 1.43 -8.78 -3.06
C VAL A 19 1.19 -8.86 -1.56
N GLU A 20 2.18 -9.38 -0.84
CA GLU A 20 2.19 -9.42 0.62
C GLU A 20 2.85 -8.17 1.19
N PHE A 21 2.02 -7.30 1.74
CA PHE A 21 2.43 -6.02 2.32
C PHE A 21 1.65 -5.69 3.59
N LEU A 22 2.19 -4.76 4.38
CA LEU A 22 1.52 -4.11 5.49
C LEU A 22 1.54 -2.60 5.27
N LEU A 23 0.39 -1.95 5.47
CA LEU A 23 0.34 -0.49 5.49
C LEU A 23 0.92 0.02 6.82
N VAL A 24 1.88 0.93 6.76
CA VAL A 24 2.55 1.51 7.93
C VAL A 24 2.50 3.03 7.89
N GLY A 25 3.16 3.69 8.84
CA GLY A 25 3.26 5.15 8.87
C GLY A 25 1.97 5.86 9.30
N ALA A 26 1.82 7.11 8.86
CA ALA A 26 0.78 8.01 9.37
C ALA A 26 -0.65 7.56 9.07
N HIS A 27 -0.89 6.92 7.93
CA HIS A 27 -2.22 6.40 7.59
C HIS A 27 -2.62 5.24 8.52
N ALA A 28 -1.69 4.37 8.90
CA ALA A 28 -1.93 3.33 9.90
C ALA A 28 -2.20 3.94 11.29
N LEU A 29 -1.41 4.94 11.70
CA LEU A 29 -1.63 5.66 12.96
C LEU A 29 -3.00 6.35 13.01
N ALA A 30 -3.40 7.02 11.92
CA ALA A 30 -4.70 7.67 11.80
C ALA A 30 -5.86 6.67 11.93
N PHE A 31 -5.72 5.46 11.37
CA PHE A 31 -6.69 4.39 11.56
C PHE A 31 -6.81 3.96 13.03
N HIS A 32 -5.70 3.92 13.77
CA HIS A 32 -5.65 3.60 15.20
C HIS A 32 -5.91 4.79 16.13
N GLY A 33 -6.40 5.92 15.62
CA GLY A 33 -6.83 7.07 16.42
C GLY A 33 -5.74 8.09 16.75
N TYR A 34 -4.57 8.01 16.11
CA TYR A 34 -3.48 8.98 16.28
C TYR A 34 -3.13 9.67 14.94
N PRO A 35 -3.96 10.61 14.46
CA PRO A 35 -3.74 11.25 13.17
C PRO A 35 -2.47 12.09 13.15
N ARG A 36 -1.63 11.90 12.12
CA ARG A 36 -0.43 12.67 11.83
C ARG A 36 -0.46 13.11 10.37
N TYR A 37 -0.09 14.36 10.08
CA TYR A 37 0.03 14.83 8.71
C TYR A 37 1.16 14.09 7.97
N THR A 38 0.90 13.72 6.72
CA THR A 38 1.83 13.00 5.84
C THR A 38 1.45 13.33 4.39
N GLY A 39 2.42 13.30 3.48
CA GLY A 39 2.19 13.51 2.03
C GLY A 39 2.30 12.22 1.21
N ASP A 40 2.57 11.10 1.88
CA ASP A 40 2.98 9.82 1.34
C ASP A 40 2.19 8.66 1.98
N LEU A 41 2.34 7.48 1.39
CA LEU A 41 1.74 6.24 1.88
C LEU A 41 2.84 5.17 1.96
N ASP A 42 3.12 4.70 3.17
CA ASP A 42 4.21 3.78 3.43
C ASP A 42 3.73 2.32 3.43
N PHE A 43 4.46 1.46 2.72
CA PHE A 43 4.19 0.02 2.64
C PHE A 43 5.41 -0.77 3.10
N TRP A 44 5.22 -1.65 4.09
CA TRP A 44 6.20 -2.66 4.43
C TRP A 44 5.95 -3.91 3.59
N ILE A 45 6.83 -4.18 2.63
CA ILE A 45 6.78 -5.36 1.77
C ILE A 45 7.45 -6.56 2.45
N ARG A 46 6.83 -7.74 2.43
CA ARG A 46 7.49 -8.96 2.91
C ARG A 46 8.76 -9.21 2.09
N PRO A 47 9.96 -9.32 2.70
CA PRO A 47 11.25 -9.36 2.01
C PRO A 47 11.56 -10.75 1.45
N ASP A 48 10.61 -11.29 0.69
CA ASP A 48 10.70 -12.57 0.00
C ASP A 48 10.93 -12.31 -1.50
N ALA A 49 11.77 -13.11 -2.14
CA ALA A 49 12.16 -12.90 -3.53
C ALA A 49 10.97 -13.07 -4.50
N ALA A 50 10.06 -14.01 -4.23
CA ALA A 50 8.88 -14.21 -5.06
C ALA A 50 7.92 -13.02 -4.90
N ASN A 51 7.70 -12.56 -3.67
CA ASN A 51 6.88 -11.39 -3.40
C ASN A 51 7.45 -10.11 -4.06
N ALA A 52 8.77 -9.91 -4.00
CA ALA A 52 9.43 -8.80 -4.67
C ALA A 52 9.24 -8.85 -6.20
N ALA A 53 9.30 -10.05 -6.80
CA ALA A 53 9.00 -10.22 -8.21
C ALA A 53 7.54 -9.85 -8.54
N THR A 54 6.59 -10.22 -7.69
CA THR A 54 5.17 -9.83 -7.83
C THR A 54 4.99 -8.31 -7.78
N VAL A 55 5.64 -7.63 -6.82
CA VAL A 55 5.61 -6.15 -6.74
C VAL A 55 6.12 -5.52 -8.03
N LEU A 56 7.24 -6.00 -8.57
CA LEU A 56 7.83 -5.46 -9.79
C LEU A 56 6.99 -5.74 -11.04
N ALA A 57 6.20 -6.82 -11.02
CA ALA A 57 5.31 -7.19 -12.13
C ALA A 57 3.94 -6.46 -12.08
N ALA A 58 3.55 -5.97 -10.91
CA ALA A 58 2.29 -5.28 -10.68
C ALA A 58 2.21 -3.99 -11.52
N ARG A 59 1.19 -3.90 -12.37
CA ARG A 59 1.00 -2.78 -13.29
C ARG A 59 -0.47 -2.48 -13.49
N HIS A 60 -0.82 -1.21 -13.51
CA HIS A 60 -2.18 -0.78 -13.86
C HIS A 60 -2.36 -0.91 -15.38
N GLN A 61 -3.27 -1.77 -15.83
CA GLN A 61 -3.69 -1.79 -17.23
C GLN A 61 -4.69 -0.64 -17.43
N VAL A 62 -4.40 0.24 -18.39
CA VAL A 62 -5.25 1.39 -18.75
C VAL A 62 -6.22 0.98 -19.84
#